data_AF-A0A960T5L1-F1
#
_entry.id   AF-A0A960T5L1-F1
#
_cell.length_a   1.000
_cell.length_b   1.000
_cell.length_c   1.000
_cell.angle_alpha   90.00
_cell.angle_beta   90.00
_cell.angle_gamma   90.00
#
_symmetry.space_group_name_H-M   'P 1'
#
loop_
_entity.id
_entity.type
_entity.pdbx_description
1 polymer ?
#
loop_
_entity_poly.entity_id
_entity_poly.type
_entity_poly.pdbx_seq_one_letter_code
_entity_poly.pdbx_strand_id
1 'polypeptide(L)'
;MEDSSCSRKRPWFLTFVGLLAMAALIAMPFLAGKPDGAKMPDWFRFVGHFHPVLLHLPIGVFLLIVCQELGAMFFRRGKTRDANLFPMFFGAASAIVAVVAGFLLFHGHGDDYSGNELAERHLWGGLIFAVAAVFTFIVKAWT
;
A
#
# COMPACT_ATOMS: atom_id res chain seq x y z
N MET A 1 -13.71 -37.00 22.75
CA MET A 1 -13.13 -37.08 21.40
C MET A 1 -12.83 -35.67 20.96
N GLU A 2 -11.54 -35.35 20.96
CA GLU A 2 -10.83 -34.24 20.32
C GLU A 2 -11.35 -32.80 20.50
N ASP A 3 -10.81 -32.15 21.54
CA ASP A 3 -10.50 -30.72 21.54
C ASP A 3 -9.61 -30.41 20.32
N SER A 4 -10.23 -29.98 19.23
CA SER A 4 -9.55 -29.36 18.10
C SER A 4 -9.15 -27.94 18.50
N SER A 5 -8.07 -27.85 19.26
CA SER A 5 -7.32 -26.63 19.49
C SER A 5 -6.85 -26.08 18.13
N CYS A 6 -7.66 -25.21 17.52
CA CYS A 6 -7.26 -24.45 16.36
C CYS A 6 -6.14 -23.50 16.82
N SER A 7 -4.91 -23.96 16.65
CA SER A 7 -3.71 -23.15 16.78
C SER A 7 -3.91 -21.89 15.94
N ARG A 8 -4.12 -20.76 16.61
CA ARG A 8 -4.03 -19.43 16.01
C ARG A 8 -2.59 -19.26 15.55
N LYS A 9 -2.27 -19.80 14.36
CA LYS A 9 -0.92 -19.72 13.78
C LYS A 9 -0.60 -18.23 13.70
N ARG A 10 0.38 -17.80 14.48
CA ARG A 10 0.88 -16.42 14.47
C ARG A 10 1.14 -16.05 13.00
N PRO A 11 0.67 -14.90 12.50
CA PRO A 11 0.78 -14.53 11.09
C PRO A 11 2.21 -14.09 10.72
N TRP A 12 3.22 -14.80 11.22
CA TRP A 12 4.63 -14.46 11.13
C TRP A 12 5.11 -14.36 9.67
N PHE A 13 4.53 -15.18 8.80
CA PHE A 13 4.75 -15.10 7.36
C PHE A 13 4.24 -13.77 6.76
N LEU A 14 3.01 -13.37 7.09
CA LEU A 14 2.43 -12.11 6.60
C LEU A 14 3.21 -10.89 7.12
N THR A 15 3.72 -10.97 8.35
CA THR A 15 4.50 -9.90 8.95
C THR A 15 5.89 -9.81 8.33
N PHE A 16 6.52 -10.95 8.05
CA PHE A 16 7.80 -10.99 7.34
C PHE A 16 7.65 -10.43 5.92
N VAL A 17 6.61 -10.84 5.19
CA VAL A 17 6.29 -10.31 3.86
C VAL A 17 5.99 -8.81 3.91
N GLY A 18 5.23 -8.33 4.90
CA GLY A 18 4.95 -6.91 5.10
C GLY A 18 6.20 -6.10 5.40
N LEU A 19 7.08 -6.58 6.27
CA LEU A 19 8.35 -5.91 6.58
C LEU A 19 9.27 -5.87 5.36
N LEU A 20 9.35 -6.97 4.60
CA LEU A 20 10.10 -7.03 3.35
C LEU A 20 9.55 -6.02 2.33
N ALA A 21 8.22 -5.91 2.20
CA ALA A 21 7.59 -4.94 1.31
C ALA A 21 7.86 -3.49 1.76
N MET A 22 7.79 -3.19 3.05
CA MET A 22 8.15 -1.87 3.58
C MET A 22 9.62 -1.54 3.30
N ALA A 23 10.54 -2.49 3.55
CA ALA A 23 11.96 -2.31 3.27
C ALA A 23 12.21 -2.09 1.78
N ALA A 24 11.53 -2.84 0.90
CA ALA A 24 11.63 -2.66 -0.55
C ALA A 24 11.11 -1.29 -1.00
N LEU A 25 9.97 -0.83 -0.47
CA LEU A 25 9.42 0.50 -0.75
C LEU A 25 10.37 1.62 -0.32
N ILE A 26 10.94 1.51 0.88
CA ILE A 26 11.89 2.50 1.40
C ILE A 26 13.19 2.49 0.60
N ALA A 27 13.69 1.31 0.20
CA ALA A 27 14.92 1.20 -0.57
C ALA A 27 14.76 1.70 -2.02
N MET A 28 13.55 1.60 -2.60
CA MET A 28 13.25 1.94 -3.98
C MET A 28 13.74 3.36 -4.40
N PRO A 29 13.40 4.46 -3.70
CA PRO A 29 13.86 5.79 -4.09
C PRO A 29 15.38 5.96 -3.97
N PHE A 30 16.05 5.24 -3.08
CA PHE A 30 17.51 5.30 -2.92
C PHE A 30 18.25 4.49 -4.01
N LEU A 31 17.66 3.37 -4.45
CA LEU A 31 18.24 2.49 -5.47
C LEU A 31 18.08 3.02 -6.90
N ALA A 32 16.99 3.75 -7.18
CA ALA A 32 16.62 4.14 -8.54
C ALA A 32 17.39 5.33 -9.11
N GLY A 33 18.10 6.11 -8.28
CA GLY A 33 18.95 7.21 -8.75
C GLY A 33 18.16 8.38 -9.39
N LYS A 34 18.81 9.11 -10.30
CA LYS A 34 18.22 10.30 -10.93
C LYS A 34 17.17 9.91 -11.99
N PRO A 35 16.05 10.66 -12.14
CA PRO A 35 15.01 10.34 -13.12
C PRO A 35 15.52 10.52 -14.56
N ASP A 36 16.09 9.47 -15.15
CA ASP A 36 16.58 9.46 -16.53
C ASP A 36 15.51 8.87 -17.47
N GLY A 37 14.50 9.69 -17.83
CA GLY A 37 13.37 9.28 -18.67
C GLY A 37 13.74 8.77 -20.08
N ALA A 38 14.95 9.08 -20.55
CA ALA A 38 15.46 8.69 -21.87
C ALA A 38 15.75 7.18 -22.03
N LYS A 39 15.80 6.41 -20.93
CA LYS A 39 16.18 4.98 -20.94
C LYS A 39 15.02 4.02 -20.66
N MET A 40 13.81 4.53 -20.38
CA MET A 40 12.66 3.70 -20.01
C MET A 40 11.88 3.23 -21.24
N PRO A 41 11.60 1.92 -21.39
CA PRO A 41 10.71 1.42 -22.45
C PRO A 41 9.30 2.03 -22.35
N ASP A 42 8.68 2.32 -23.50
CA ASP A 42 7.36 2.97 -23.59
C ASP A 42 6.25 2.24 -22.82
N TRP A 43 6.36 0.91 -22.69
CA TRP A 43 5.43 0.12 -21.89
C TRP A 43 5.39 0.55 -20.42
N PHE A 44 6.52 0.89 -19.81
CA PHE A 44 6.57 1.36 -18.42
C PHE A 44 5.92 2.74 -18.26
N ARG A 45 6.08 3.62 -19.26
CA ARG A 45 5.41 4.93 -19.30
C ARG A 45 3.88 4.77 -19.37
N PHE A 46 3.42 3.85 -20.22
CA PHE A 46 1.99 3.53 -20.34
C PHE A 46 1.40 2.99 -19.02
N VAL A 47 2.09 2.05 -18.37
CA VAL A 47 1.66 1.52 -17.06
C VAL A 47 1.61 2.63 -16.00
N GLY A 48 2.59 3.56 -16.04
CA GLY A 48 2.62 4.71 -15.14
C GLY A 48 1.37 5.60 -15.25
N HIS A 49 0.80 5.78 -16.44
CA HIS A 49 -0.42 6.59 -16.64
C HIS A 49 -1.65 6.02 -15.92
N PHE A 50 -1.65 4.73 -15.56
CA PHE A 50 -2.72 4.14 -14.75
C PHE A 50 -2.57 4.43 -13.26
N HIS A 51 -1.50 5.08 -12.81
CA HIS A 51 -1.30 5.45 -11.40
C HIS A 51 -2.55 6.13 -10.78
N PRO A 52 -3.18 7.14 -11.40
CA PRO A 52 -4.45 7.70 -10.97
C PRO A 52 -5.52 6.66 -10.69
N VAL A 53 -5.72 5.68 -11.56
CA VAL A 53 -6.76 4.66 -11.34
C VAL A 53 -6.34 3.68 -10.25
N LEU A 54 -5.07 3.27 -10.26
CA LEU A 54 -4.52 2.33 -9.28
C LEU A 54 -4.53 2.89 -7.86
N LEU A 55 -4.39 4.20 -7.68
CA LEU A 55 -4.43 4.85 -6.36
C LEU A 55 -5.85 4.98 -5.80
N HIS A 56 -6.90 4.95 -6.63
CA HIS A 56 -8.28 4.97 -6.13
C HIS A 56 -8.68 3.64 -5.47
N LEU A 57 -8.09 2.52 -5.90
CA LEU A 57 -8.33 1.21 -5.30
C LEU A 57 -7.98 1.14 -3.80
N PRO A 58 -6.75 1.47 -3.36
CA PRO A 58 -6.42 1.46 -1.94
C PRO A 58 -7.26 2.47 -1.17
N ILE A 59 -7.49 3.67 -1.71
CA ILE A 59 -8.31 4.70 -1.04
C ILE A 59 -9.73 4.19 -0.80
N GLY A 60 -10.37 3.60 -1.81
CA GLY A 60 -11.71 3.03 -1.68
C GLY A 60 -11.77 1.91 -0.63
N VAL A 61 -10.79 1.01 -0.64
CA VAL A 61 -10.72 -0.10 0.33
C VAL A 61 -10.51 0.40 1.76
N PHE A 62 -9.59 1.36 1.98
CA PHE A 62 -9.41 1.97 3.30
C PHE A 62 -10.63 2.74 3.77
N LEU A 63 -11.31 3.45 2.87
CA LEU A 63 -12.55 4.14 3.20
C LEU A 63 -13.65 3.16 3.64
N LEU A 64 -13.79 2.04 2.93
CA LEU A 64 -14.73 0.97 3.31
C LEU A 64 -14.39 0.38 4.69
N ILE A 65 -13.11 0.14 4.99
CA ILE A 65 -12.66 -0.32 6.30
C ILE A 65 -13.06 0.69 7.38
N VAL A 66 -12.82 1.98 7.18
CA VAL A 66 -13.19 3.03 8.13
C VAL A 66 -14.70 3.12 8.30
N CYS A 67 -15.49 3.05 7.22
CA CYS A 67 -16.95 3.04 7.29
C CYS A 67 -17.48 1.84 8.06
N GLN A 68 -16.92 0.64 7.86
CA GLN A 68 -17.23 -0.54 8.64
C GLN A 68 -16.84 -0.35 10.12
N GLU A 69 -15.72 0.29 10.39
CA GLU A 69 -15.26 0.61 11.74
C GLU A 69 -16.24 1.54 12.47
N LEU A 70 -16.56 2.68 11.86
CA LEU A 70 -17.50 3.68 12.34
C LEU A 70 -18.92 3.12 12.52
N GLY A 71 -19.44 2.40 11.52
CA GLY A 71 -20.78 1.82 11.57
C GLY A 71 -20.94 0.82 12.72
N ALA A 72 -19.92 0.00 12.97
CA ALA A 72 -19.96 -0.93 14.10
C ALA A 72 -19.77 -0.23 15.45
N MET A 73 -18.98 0.84 15.55
CA MET A 73 -18.90 1.67 16.78
C MET A 73 -20.25 2.32 17.12
N PHE A 74 -20.97 2.80 16.11
CA PHE A 74 -22.24 3.51 16.32
C PHE A 74 -23.44 2.58 16.52
N PHE A 75 -23.49 1.42 15.84
CA PHE A 75 -24.68 0.56 15.82
C PHE A 75 -24.57 -0.77 16.59
N ARG A 76 -23.38 -1.29 16.95
CA ARG A 76 -23.25 -2.64 17.54
C ARG A 76 -22.35 -2.68 18.77
N ARG A 77 -22.93 -2.37 19.94
CA ARG A 77 -22.28 -2.28 21.26
C ARG A 77 -21.90 -3.62 21.92
N GLY A 78 -21.61 -4.70 21.18
CA GLY A 78 -21.36 -5.98 21.88
C GLY A 78 -21.01 -7.24 21.09
N LYS A 79 -20.68 -7.19 19.80
CA LYS A 79 -20.15 -8.37 19.10
C LYS A 79 -18.66 -8.19 18.88
N THR A 80 -17.86 -9.08 19.47
CA THR A 80 -16.41 -9.17 19.26
C THR A 80 -16.14 -9.24 17.75
N ARG A 81 -15.42 -8.24 17.25
CA ARG A 81 -15.15 -8.07 15.82
C ARG A 81 -14.05 -9.06 15.42
N ASP A 82 -14.37 -9.97 14.51
CA ASP A 82 -13.35 -10.42 13.56
C ASP A 82 -13.14 -9.26 12.60
N ALA A 83 -12.08 -8.49 12.82
CA ALA A 83 -11.66 -7.50 11.86
C ALA A 83 -11.17 -8.25 10.62
N ASN A 84 -11.88 -8.06 9.49
CA ASN A 84 -11.53 -8.73 8.25
C ASN A 84 -10.13 -8.27 7.80
N LEU A 85 -9.12 -9.12 7.99
CA LEU A 85 -7.76 -8.91 7.48
C LEU A 85 -7.73 -8.87 5.94
N PHE A 86 -8.75 -9.44 5.29
CA PHE A 86 -8.84 -9.56 3.84
C PHE A 86 -8.94 -8.21 3.10
N PRO A 87 -9.87 -7.28 3.44
CA PRO A 87 -9.85 -5.92 2.92
C PRO A 87 -8.54 -5.18 3.20
N MET A 88 -7.96 -5.32 4.40
CA MET A 88 -6.70 -4.63 4.72
C MET A 88 -5.53 -5.15 3.89
N PHE A 89 -5.46 -6.46 3.65
CA PHE A 89 -4.47 -7.05 2.75
C PHE A 89 -4.61 -6.49 1.34
N PHE A 90 -5.83 -6.44 0.80
CA PHE A 90 -6.10 -5.86 -0.52
C PHE A 90 -5.76 -4.36 -0.59
N GLY A 91 -6.07 -3.60 0.47
CA GLY A 91 -5.71 -2.19 0.59
C GLY A 91 -4.21 -1.96 0.60
N ALA A 92 -3.46 -2.75 1.37
CA ALA A 92 -2.00 -2.68 1.41
C ALA A 92 -1.36 -3.11 0.07
N ALA A 93 -1.83 -4.21 -0.53
CA ALA A 93 -1.33 -4.69 -1.81
C ALA A 93 -1.58 -3.68 -2.95
N SER A 94 -2.78 -3.11 -3.02
CA SER A 94 -3.10 -2.09 -4.02
C SER A 94 -2.34 -0.77 -3.80
N ALA A 95 -2.04 -0.40 -2.55
CA ALA A 95 -1.18 0.76 -2.25
C ALA A 95 0.26 0.57 -2.75
N ILE A 96 0.82 -0.64 -2.61
CA ILE A 96 2.15 -0.97 -3.15
C ILE A 96 2.14 -0.82 -4.68
N VAL A 97 1.15 -1.41 -5.35
CA VAL A 97 1.02 -1.31 -6.81
C VAL A 97 0.86 0.14 -7.28
N ALA A 98 0.05 0.94 -6.56
CA ALA A 98 -0.13 2.35 -6.86
C ALA A 98 1.19 3.14 -6.76
N VAL A 99 1.97 2.95 -5.70
CA VAL A 99 3.27 3.62 -5.53
C VAL A 99 4.27 3.19 -6.61
N VAL A 100 4.34 1.90 -6.94
CA VAL A 100 5.22 1.43 -8.01
C VAL A 100 4.84 2.06 -9.36
N ALA A 101 3.55 2.11 -9.70
CA ALA A 101 3.09 2.76 -10.92
C ALA A 101 3.38 4.28 -10.94
N GLY A 102 3.18 4.97 -9.81
CA GLY A 102 3.47 6.41 -9.70
C GLY A 102 4.97 6.71 -9.81
N PHE A 103 5.80 5.82 -9.25
CA PHE A 103 7.24 5.90 -9.36
C PHE A 103 7.73 5.72 -10.80
N LEU A 104 7.16 4.74 -11.53
CA LEU A 104 7.43 4.54 -12.95
C LEU A 104 7.01 5.75 -13.79
N LEU A 105 5.89 6.40 -13.44
CA LEU A 105 5.46 7.61 -14.13
C LEU A 105 6.44 8.78 -13.91
N PHE A 106 6.86 9.00 -12.67
CA PHE A 106 7.83 10.05 -12.31
C PHE A 106 9.18 9.86 -13.01
N HIS A 107 9.68 8.62 -13.05
CA HIS A 107 10.95 8.31 -13.73
C HIS A 107 10.82 8.26 -15.24
N GLY A 108 9.69 7.80 -15.76
CA GLY A 108 9.40 7.75 -17.19
C GLY A 108 9.27 9.15 -17.81
N HIS A 109 8.75 10.12 -17.08
CA HIS A 109 8.63 11.52 -17.53
C HIS A 109 9.60 12.43 -16.76
N GLY A 110 10.84 11.96 -16.60
CA GLY A 110 11.89 12.71 -15.91
C GLY A 110 12.06 14.14 -16.43
N ASP A 111 11.88 14.41 -17.72
CA ASP A 111 12.02 15.78 -18.26
C ASP A 111 10.90 16.73 -17.80
N ASP A 112 9.68 16.21 -17.57
CA ASP A 112 8.52 17.01 -17.15
C ASP A 112 8.38 17.12 -15.62
N TYR A 113 8.88 16.11 -14.88
CA TYR A 113 8.74 16.01 -13.42
C TYR A 113 10.05 16.20 -12.65
N SER A 114 11.22 16.06 -13.28
CA SER A 114 12.50 16.31 -12.58
C SER A 114 12.66 17.80 -12.30
N GLY A 115 13.00 18.14 -11.05
CA GLY A 115 13.07 19.53 -10.59
C GLY A 115 11.72 20.17 -10.25
N ASN A 116 10.60 19.45 -10.40
CA ASN A 116 9.29 19.92 -9.94
C ASN A 116 9.06 19.52 -8.47
N GLU A 117 9.13 20.51 -7.58
CA GLU A 117 8.97 20.30 -6.13
C GLU A 117 7.60 19.70 -5.75
N LEU A 118 6.54 20.00 -6.52
CA LEU A 118 5.21 19.43 -6.26
C LEU A 118 5.17 17.93 -6.57
N ALA A 119 5.80 17.51 -7.65
CA ALA A 119 5.86 16.11 -8.05
C ALA A 119 6.69 15.28 -7.06
N GLU A 120 7.82 15.83 -6.60
CA GLU A 120 8.66 15.18 -5.58
C GLU A 120 7.92 15.06 -4.24
N ARG A 121 7.29 16.13 -3.75
CA ARG A 121 6.47 16.09 -2.52
C ARG A 121 5.32 15.07 -2.63
N HIS A 122 4.67 14.99 -3.80
CA HIS A 122 3.60 14.01 -4.03
C HIS A 122 4.13 12.57 -3.99
N LEU A 123 5.29 12.31 -4.59
CA LEU A 123 5.94 11.00 -4.57
C LEU A 123 6.25 10.55 -3.14
N TRP A 124 6.84 11.44 -2.33
CA TRP A 124 7.10 11.17 -0.91
C TRP A 124 5.81 10.94 -0.12
N GLY A 125 4.76 11.72 -0.37
CA GLY A 125 3.44 11.54 0.25
C GLY A 125 2.83 10.17 -0.06
N GLY A 126 2.87 9.76 -1.34
CA GLY A 126 2.41 8.44 -1.77
C GLY A 126 3.20 7.30 -1.14
N LEU A 127 4.52 7.45 -1.05
CA LEU A 127 5.39 6.46 -0.40
C LEU A 127 5.08 6.32 1.10
N ILE A 128 4.95 7.43 1.82
CA ILE A 128 4.59 7.43 3.24
C ILE A 128 3.22 6.76 3.44
N PHE A 129 2.25 7.05 2.57
CA PHE A 129 0.93 6.43 2.62
C PHE A 129 1.00 4.91 2.44
N ALA A 130 1.75 4.41 1.45
CA ALA A 130 1.89 2.96 1.25
C ALA A 130 2.60 2.27 2.42
N VAL A 131 3.65 2.88 2.98
CA VAL A 131 4.33 2.36 4.17
C VAL A 131 3.38 2.33 5.37
N ALA A 132 2.59 3.39 5.59
CA ALA A 132 1.60 3.44 6.65
C ALA A 132 0.48 2.40 6.46
N ALA A 133 0.04 2.15 5.23
CA ALA A 133 -0.95 1.12 4.89
C ALA A 133 -0.44 -0.28 5.26
N VAL A 134 0.80 -0.62 4.88
CA VAL A 134 1.42 -1.91 5.22
C VAL A 134 1.64 -2.01 6.73
N PHE A 135 2.09 -0.94 7.38
CA PHE A 135 2.26 -0.90 8.83
C PHE A 135 0.93 -1.14 9.56
N THR A 136 -0.15 -0.50 9.14
CA THR A 136 -1.49 -0.68 9.71
C THR A 136 -1.97 -2.12 9.55
N PHE A 137 -1.72 -2.73 8.39
CA PHE A 137 -2.01 -4.15 8.17
C PHE A 137 -1.23 -5.06 9.14
N ILE A 138 0.06 -4.80 9.35
CA ILE A 138 0.89 -5.54 10.32
C ILE A 138 0.30 -5.37 11.72
N VAL A 139 0.11 -4.14 12.21
CA VAL A 139 -0.45 -3.89 13.55
C VAL A 139 -1.77 -4.62 13.75
N LYS A 140 -2.65 -4.60 12.74
CA LYS A 140 -3.92 -5.33 12.82
C LYS A 140 -3.75 -6.85 12.79
N ALA A 141 -2.77 -7.38 12.07
CA ALA A 141 -2.49 -8.81 12.10
C ALA A 141 -2.09 -9.31 13.50
N TRP A 142 -1.60 -8.44 14.38
CA TRP A 142 -1.22 -8.76 15.76
C TRP A 142 -2.24 -8.38 16.83
N THR A 143 -3.28 -7.59 16.50
CA THR A 143 -4.29 -7.09 17.45
C THR A 143 -5.60 -7.85 17.29
#